data_AF-A0A328VRX8-F1
#
_entry.id   AF-A0A328VRX8-F1
#
_cell.length_a   1.000
_cell.length_b   1.000
_cell.length_c   1.000
_cell.angle_alpha   90.00
_cell.angle_beta   90.00
_cell.angle_gamma   90.00
#
_symmetry.space_group_name_H-M   'P 1'
#
loop_
_entity.id
_entity.type
_entity.pdbx_description
1 polymer ?
#
loop_
_entity_poly.entity_id
_entity_poly.type
_entity_poly.pdbx_seq_one_letter_code
_entity_poly.pdbx_strand_id
1 'polypeptide(L)'
;MRAVEQGWQAYKPSLATFKQQRIREFFQEPASKGATAMLEAVPRHWYSNTYVILQDGQELAEIRRGLLREQGSIVVEGQACTIRRAGLTGPFLYEVDGAPLAQAMSHSVRRRFEIDYAGQRYSLRAQSLWTRTFLLERNGEVLGTIRPRSLWSRRAIIEIPGFPLPIVLFFFWLVMIQWQREQAATASGA
;
A
#
# COMPACT_ATOMS: atom_id res chain seq x y z
N MET A 1 18.99 -1.44 24.59
CA MET A 1 17.87 -1.44 23.62
C MET A 1 16.92 -0.27 23.91
N ARG A 2 17.28 0.98 23.59
CA ARG A 2 16.47 2.18 23.96
C ARG A 2 16.35 3.25 22.86
N ALA A 3 16.73 2.94 21.61
CA ALA A 3 16.86 3.93 20.54
C ALA A 3 15.78 3.87 19.44
N VAL A 4 14.72 3.05 19.59
CA VAL A 4 13.69 2.88 18.54
C VAL A 4 12.37 3.59 18.87
N GLU A 5 12.17 4.03 20.11
CA GLU A 5 10.89 4.65 20.53
C GLU A 5 10.82 6.18 20.32
N GLN A 6 11.95 6.87 20.13
CA GLN A 6 11.96 8.34 20.11
C GLN A 6 11.62 9.00 18.75
N GLY A 7 11.43 8.21 17.69
CA GLY A 7 10.98 8.73 16.38
C GLY A 7 9.45 8.89 16.23
N TRP A 8 8.66 8.46 17.21
CA TRP A 8 7.21 8.29 17.07
C TRP A 8 6.36 9.51 17.46
N GLN A 9 6.95 10.53 18.12
CA GLN A 9 6.18 11.64 18.72
C GLN A 9 6.02 12.89 17.83
N ALA A 10 6.68 12.98 16.67
CA ALA A 10 6.82 14.27 15.99
C ALA A 10 5.83 14.59 14.84
N TYR A 11 4.76 13.82 14.62
CA TYR A 11 3.80 14.18 13.58
C TYR A 11 2.35 13.81 13.93
N LYS A 12 1.74 14.63 14.81
CA LYS A 12 0.28 14.76 14.91
C LYS A 12 -0.15 15.92 14.02
N PRO A 13 -0.71 15.71 12.82
CA PRO A 13 -1.32 16.81 12.09
C PRO A 13 -2.58 17.26 12.85
N SER A 14 -2.54 18.53 13.29
CA SER A 14 -3.69 19.28 13.79
C SER A 14 -4.84 19.22 12.78
N LEU A 15 -5.97 18.69 13.19
CA LEU A 15 -7.17 18.53 12.37
C LEU A 15 -7.76 19.91 12.05
N ALA A 16 -7.58 20.39 10.82
CA ALA A 16 -8.33 21.53 10.28
C ALA A 16 -9.73 21.06 9.82
N THR A 17 -10.73 21.51 10.56
CA THR A 17 -12.13 21.03 10.62
C THR A 17 -13.03 21.42 9.44
N PHE A 18 -12.57 21.45 8.18
CA PHE A 18 -13.49 21.77 7.06
C PHE A 18 -13.31 20.97 5.76
N LYS A 19 -12.28 20.11 5.67
CA LYS A 19 -12.06 19.16 4.55
C LYS A 19 -12.51 17.71 4.84
N GLN A 20 -13.08 17.45 6.02
CA GLN A 20 -13.38 16.10 6.50
C GLN A 20 -14.63 15.45 5.89
N GLN A 21 -15.54 16.22 5.29
CA GLN A 21 -16.83 15.71 4.84
C GLN A 21 -16.70 14.88 3.54
N ARG A 22 -15.90 15.35 2.58
CA ARG A 22 -15.65 14.64 1.30
C ARG A 22 -14.75 13.41 1.44
N ILE A 23 -13.78 13.47 2.37
CA ILE A 23 -12.97 12.31 2.77
C ILE A 23 -13.88 11.26 3.41
N ARG A 24 -14.82 11.65 4.28
CA ARG A 24 -15.75 10.68 4.86
C ARG A 24 -16.62 10.01 3.81
N GLU A 25 -17.23 10.74 2.88
CA GLU A 25 -18.10 10.13 1.85
C GLU A 25 -17.36 9.12 0.94
N PHE A 26 -16.13 9.43 0.52
CA PHE A 26 -15.31 8.52 -0.29
C PHE A 26 -14.79 7.28 0.46
N PHE A 27 -14.73 7.36 1.80
CA PHE A 27 -14.25 6.28 2.67
C PHE A 27 -15.37 5.63 3.53
N GLN A 28 -16.63 6.10 3.44
CA GLN A 28 -17.78 5.63 4.24
C GLN A 28 -18.89 4.92 3.46
N GLU A 29 -18.76 4.69 2.15
CA GLU A 29 -19.59 3.66 1.53
C GLU A 29 -18.99 2.28 1.82
N PRO A 30 -19.64 1.44 2.66
CA PRO A 30 -19.41 0.02 2.56
C PRO A 30 -19.94 -0.37 1.19
N ALA A 31 -19.04 -0.52 0.20
CA ALA A 31 -19.31 -1.36 -0.94
C ALA A 31 -19.86 -2.68 -0.38
N SER A 32 -21.17 -2.82 -0.51
CA SER A 32 -22.01 -3.98 -0.18
C SER A 32 -21.46 -4.94 0.88
N LYS A 33 -22.20 -5.06 1.98
CA LYS A 33 -22.23 -6.25 2.82
C LYS A 33 -22.36 -7.51 1.93
N GLY A 34 -21.23 -8.14 1.56
CA GLY A 34 -21.20 -9.34 0.73
C GLY A 34 -19.98 -9.45 -0.19
N ALA A 35 -19.16 -10.47 0.06
CA ALA A 35 -18.13 -11.04 -0.83
C ALA A 35 -16.83 -10.23 -1.07
N THR A 36 -15.77 -10.80 -0.51
CA THR A 36 -14.37 -10.75 -0.94
C THR A 36 -14.18 -10.51 -2.44
N ALA A 37 -13.86 -9.28 -2.82
CA ALA A 37 -13.42 -8.99 -4.17
C ALA A 37 -11.92 -9.33 -4.29
N MET A 38 -11.59 -10.42 -4.98
CA MET A 38 -10.21 -10.67 -5.39
C MET A 38 -9.82 -9.66 -6.46
N LEU A 39 -8.83 -8.82 -6.19
CA LEU A 39 -8.31 -7.85 -7.16
C LEU A 39 -7.10 -8.43 -7.88
N GLU A 40 -7.01 -8.18 -9.19
CA GLU A 40 -5.83 -8.47 -9.99
C GLU A 40 -5.13 -7.17 -10.37
N ALA A 41 -3.87 -7.03 -9.99
CA ALA A 41 -3.02 -5.95 -10.46
C ALA A 41 -2.23 -6.41 -11.68
N VAL A 42 -2.47 -5.79 -12.83
CA VAL A 42 -1.78 -6.09 -14.08
C VAL A 42 -0.98 -4.88 -14.56
N PRO A 43 0.26 -5.05 -15.07
CA PRO A 43 0.97 -3.94 -15.69
C PRO A 43 0.21 -3.53 -16.97
N ARG A 44 0.01 -2.23 -17.19
CA ARG A 44 -0.71 -1.73 -18.39
C ARG A 44 -0.05 -2.19 -19.69
N HIS A 45 1.28 -2.23 -19.69
CA HIS A 45 2.13 -2.83 -20.74
C HIS A 45 3.34 -3.51 -20.08
N TRP A 46 4.03 -4.41 -20.78
CA TRP A 46 5.09 -5.25 -20.19
C TRP A 46 6.26 -4.47 -19.55
N TYR A 47 6.54 -3.24 -20.01
CA TYR A 47 7.54 -2.31 -19.46
C TYR A 47 6.95 -1.13 -18.68
N SER A 48 5.62 -1.06 -18.52
CA SER A 48 4.99 0.11 -17.90
C SER A 48 5.30 0.20 -16.39
N ASN A 49 5.38 1.44 -15.89
CA ASN A 49 5.39 1.77 -14.47
C ASN A 49 3.99 1.91 -13.88
N THR A 50 2.98 1.63 -14.71
CA THR A 50 1.56 1.74 -14.40
C THR A 50 0.95 0.36 -14.24
N TYR A 51 0.21 0.19 -13.16
CA TYR A 51 -0.60 -0.98 -12.89
C TYR A 51 -2.08 -0.62 -13.00
N VAL A 52 -2.83 -1.45 -13.71
CA VAL A 52 -4.28 -1.42 -13.76
C VAL A 52 -4.79 -2.43 -12.73
N ILE A 53 -5.78 -2.04 -11.95
CA ILE A 53 -6.44 -2.88 -10.96
C ILE A 53 -7.75 -3.35 -11.53
N LEU A 54 -7.88 -4.66 -11.64
CA LEU A 54 -9.06 -5.33 -12.16
C LEU A 54 -9.82 -6.02 -11.02
N GLN A 55 -11.14 -5.95 -11.06
CA GLN A 55 -12.03 -6.84 -10.33
C GLN A 55 -12.95 -7.52 -11.35
N ASP A 56 -12.97 -8.85 -11.35
CA ASP A 56 -13.80 -9.64 -12.29
C ASP A 56 -13.62 -9.22 -13.77
N GLY A 57 -12.40 -8.80 -14.13
CA GLY A 57 -12.03 -8.33 -15.46
C GLY A 57 -12.35 -6.85 -15.76
N GLN A 58 -13.02 -6.14 -14.85
CA GLN A 58 -13.32 -4.71 -14.98
C GLN A 58 -12.24 -3.84 -14.33
N GLU A 59 -11.82 -2.78 -15.01
CA GLU A 59 -10.88 -1.80 -14.47
C GLU A 59 -11.55 -0.91 -13.42
N LEU A 60 -11.00 -0.93 -12.20
CA LEU A 60 -11.47 -0.11 -11.08
C LEU A 60 -10.55 1.07 -10.79
N ALA A 61 -9.25 0.90 -10.99
CA ALA A 61 -8.25 1.85 -10.55
C ALA A 61 -6.93 1.70 -11.30
N GLU A 62 -6.11 2.74 -11.19
CA GLU A 62 -4.78 2.81 -11.75
C GLU A 62 -3.77 3.17 -10.66
N ILE A 63 -2.64 2.47 -10.62
CA ILE A 63 -1.49 2.83 -9.78
C ILE A 63 -0.35 3.26 -10.68
N ARG A 64 0.07 4.51 -10.54
CA ARG A 64 1.20 5.08 -11.28
C ARG A 64 2.40 5.17 -10.35
N ARG A 65 3.54 4.62 -10.77
CA ARG A 65 4.80 4.86 -10.06
C ARG A 65 5.46 6.11 -10.63
N GLY A 66 5.93 6.98 -9.75
CA GLY A 66 6.73 8.14 -10.13
C GLY A 66 8.08 7.73 -10.73
N LEU A 67 8.67 8.64 -11.50
CA LEU A 67 10.04 8.50 -12.03
C LEU A 67 11.08 8.48 -10.90
N LEU A 68 10.79 9.14 -9.77
CA LEU A 68 11.58 9.03 -8.55
C LEU A 68 11.18 7.77 -7.79
N ARG A 69 12.16 6.91 -7.44
CA ARG A 69 12.03 5.50 -7.00
C ARG A 69 11.03 5.21 -5.86
N GLU A 70 10.50 6.21 -5.16
CA GLU A 70 9.68 6.04 -3.96
C GLU A 70 8.49 7.02 -3.88
N GLN A 71 8.05 7.54 -5.02
CA GLN A 71 6.81 8.32 -5.16
C GLN A 71 5.83 7.59 -6.08
N GLY A 72 4.55 7.84 -5.91
CA GLY A 72 3.52 7.29 -6.78
C GLY A 72 2.17 7.97 -6.61
N SER A 73 1.21 7.59 -7.43
CA SER A 73 -0.17 7.98 -7.27
C SER A 73 -1.11 6.80 -7.50
N ILE A 74 -2.25 6.85 -6.83
CA ILE A 74 -3.36 5.92 -7.00
C ILE A 74 -4.52 6.74 -7.55
N VAL A 75 -5.11 6.31 -8.65
CA VAL A 75 -6.30 6.92 -9.25
C VAL A 75 -7.44 5.92 -9.11
N VAL A 76 -8.47 6.29 -8.35
CA VAL A 76 -9.71 5.52 -8.18
C VAL A 76 -10.84 6.44 -8.62
N GLU A 77 -11.67 6.01 -9.56
CA GLU A 77 -12.82 6.79 -10.05
C GLU A 77 -12.46 8.23 -10.49
N GLY A 78 -11.27 8.39 -11.08
CA GLY A 78 -10.76 9.70 -11.52
C GLY A 78 -10.17 10.58 -10.41
N GLN A 79 -10.27 10.18 -9.14
CA GLN A 79 -9.66 10.87 -8.02
C GLN A 79 -8.23 10.37 -7.78
N ALA A 80 -7.26 11.28 -7.89
CA ALA A 80 -5.86 10.99 -7.66
C ALA A 80 -5.48 11.20 -6.19
N CYS A 81 -4.87 10.18 -5.59
CA CYS A 81 -4.25 10.23 -4.27
C CYS A 81 -2.74 10.06 -4.43
N THR A 82 -1.96 10.75 -3.60
CA THR A 82 -0.50 10.79 -3.72
C THR A 82 0.13 9.88 -2.68
N ILE A 83 1.16 9.14 -3.09
CA ILE A 83 2.06 8.43 -2.19
C ILE A 83 3.42 9.10 -2.27
N ARG A 84 3.94 9.51 -1.12
CA ARG A 84 5.28 10.08 -1.02
C ARG A 84 6.03 9.51 0.17
N ARG A 85 7.34 9.70 0.16
CA ARG A 85 8.18 9.38 1.32
C ARG A 85 8.58 10.66 2.07
N ALA A 86 8.46 10.63 3.39
CA ALA A 86 8.93 11.71 4.25
C ALA A 86 10.45 11.59 4.46
N GLY A 87 11.23 12.32 3.66
CA GLY A 87 12.70 12.27 3.69
C GLY A 87 13.28 10.95 3.16
N LEU A 88 14.59 10.73 3.37
CA LEU A 88 15.29 9.53 2.86
C LEU A 88 15.04 8.25 3.67
N THR A 89 14.68 8.36 4.95
CA THR A 89 14.50 7.20 5.84
C THR A 89 13.14 7.16 6.52
N GLY A 90 12.34 8.22 6.40
CA GLY A 90 11.06 8.32 7.09
C GLY A 90 9.94 7.50 6.45
N PRO A 91 8.71 7.64 6.99
CA PRO A 91 7.57 6.84 6.58
C PRO A 91 7.14 7.17 5.16
N PHE A 92 6.47 6.20 4.54
CA PHE A 92 5.62 6.45 3.39
C PHE A 92 4.31 7.07 3.87
N LEU A 93 3.86 8.11 3.19
CA LEU A 93 2.63 8.82 3.46
C LEU A 93 1.69 8.63 2.28
N TYR A 94 0.47 8.20 2.58
CA TYR A 94 -0.64 8.20 1.64
C TYR A 94 -1.50 9.44 1.91
N GLU A 95 -1.62 10.30 0.90
CA GLU A 95 -2.21 11.61 1.02
C GLU A 95 -3.39 11.80 0.06
N VAL A 96 -4.43 12.43 0.58
CA VAL A 96 -5.59 12.89 -0.18
C VAL A 96 -5.67 14.40 -0.02
N ASP A 97 -5.68 15.14 -1.12
CA ASP A 97 -5.69 16.61 -1.12
C ASP A 97 -4.61 17.27 -0.24
N GLY A 98 -3.42 16.64 -0.18
CA GLY A 98 -2.27 17.08 0.61
C GLY A 98 -2.34 16.75 2.10
N ALA A 99 -3.39 16.06 2.57
CA ALA A 99 -3.52 15.62 3.95
C ALA A 99 -3.17 14.12 4.08
N PRO A 100 -2.32 13.73 5.04
CA PRO A 100 -1.96 12.33 5.27
C PRO A 100 -3.14 11.57 5.87
N LEU A 101 -3.55 10.49 5.21
CA LEU A 101 -4.62 9.61 5.64
C LEU A 101 -4.09 8.29 6.22
N ALA A 102 -2.97 7.81 5.69
CA ALA A 102 -2.25 6.66 6.23
C ALA A 102 -0.74 6.90 6.18
N GLN A 103 -0.02 6.24 7.10
CA GLN A 103 1.43 6.25 7.12
C GLN A 103 1.97 4.83 7.26
N ALA A 104 3.11 4.54 6.63
CA ALA A 104 3.76 3.24 6.70
C ALA A 104 5.26 3.37 6.98
N MET A 105 5.72 2.80 8.09
CA MET A 105 7.12 2.70 8.44
C MET A 105 7.72 1.41 7.86
N SER A 106 8.80 1.55 7.10
CA SER A 106 9.48 0.43 6.43
C SER A 106 10.53 -0.19 7.34
N HIS A 107 10.38 -1.48 7.65
CA HIS A 107 11.41 -2.31 8.26
C HIS A 107 11.99 -3.25 7.21
N SER A 108 12.74 -2.68 6.26
CA SER A 108 13.17 -3.38 5.04
C SER A 108 13.96 -4.67 5.33
N VAL A 109 14.80 -4.67 6.36
CA VAL A 109 15.58 -5.86 6.80
C VAL A 109 14.66 -7.03 7.19
N ARG A 110 13.46 -6.74 7.70
CA ARG A 110 12.48 -7.74 8.15
C ARG A 110 11.35 -7.97 7.13
N ARG A 111 11.44 -7.37 5.93
CA ARG A 111 10.40 -7.43 4.89
C ARG A 111 9.00 -7.12 5.46
N ARG A 112 8.92 -6.02 6.22
CA ARG A 112 7.73 -5.65 7.00
C ARG A 112 7.48 -4.15 6.95
N PHE A 113 6.21 -3.78 6.88
CA PHE A 113 5.74 -2.41 7.06
C PHE A 113 4.80 -2.35 8.27
N GLU A 114 5.00 -1.35 9.11
CA GLU A 114 4.07 -0.98 10.18
C GLU A 114 3.23 0.18 9.67
N ILE A 115 1.91 0.01 9.65
CA ILE A 115 0.99 0.93 8.98
C ILE A 115 0.01 1.48 10.00
N ASP A 116 -0.10 2.80 10.09
CA ASP A 116 -1.17 3.46 10.84
C ASP A 116 -2.23 3.98 9.86
N TYR A 117 -3.46 3.53 10.06
CA TYR A 117 -4.62 3.95 9.27
C TYR A 117 -5.87 3.96 10.16
N ALA A 118 -6.68 5.02 10.05
CA ALA A 118 -7.92 5.18 10.82
C ALA A 118 -7.74 4.98 12.35
N GLY A 119 -6.60 5.41 12.90
CA GLY A 119 -6.26 5.26 14.31
C GLY A 119 -5.92 3.83 14.75
N GLN A 120 -5.78 2.90 13.80
CA GLN A 120 -5.43 1.50 14.03
C GLN A 120 -4.07 1.20 13.42
N ARG A 121 -3.38 0.22 14.02
CA ARG A 121 -2.07 -0.24 13.56
C ARG A 121 -2.16 -1.60 12.90
N TYR A 122 -1.56 -1.71 11.72
CA TYR A 122 -1.51 -2.90 10.90
C TYR A 122 -0.06 -3.27 10.60
N SER A 123 0.17 -4.55 10.36
CA SER A 123 1.47 -5.08 9.94
C SER A 123 1.30 -5.71 8.56
N LEU A 124 2.07 -5.24 7.58
CA LEU A 124 2.17 -5.86 6.28
C LEU A 124 3.52 -6.53 6.17
N ARG A 125 3.56 -7.85 6.31
CA ARG A 125 4.83 -8.61 6.41
C ARG A 125 4.90 -9.74 5.40
N ALA A 126 6.10 -10.10 4.98
CA ALA A 126 6.30 -11.33 4.22
C ALA A 126 5.80 -12.54 5.03
N GLN A 127 5.14 -13.48 4.34
CA GLN A 127 4.67 -14.74 4.92
C GLN A 127 5.85 -15.59 5.40
N SER A 128 6.94 -15.63 4.61
CA SER A 128 8.20 -16.28 4.96
C SER A 128 9.37 -15.59 4.27
N LEU A 129 10.60 -16.00 4.60
CA LEU A 129 11.82 -15.49 3.94
C LEU A 129 11.93 -15.90 2.47
N TRP A 130 11.27 -16.99 2.07
CA TRP A 130 11.39 -17.58 0.73
C TRP A 130 10.29 -17.17 -0.24
N THR A 131 9.13 -16.76 0.28
CA THR A 131 8.01 -16.37 -0.57
C THR A 131 7.98 -14.86 -0.82
N ARG A 132 7.33 -14.48 -1.91
CA ARG A 132 6.99 -13.08 -2.22
C ARG A 132 5.57 -12.72 -1.75
N THR A 133 4.92 -13.61 -0.99
CA THR A 133 3.59 -13.37 -0.43
C THR A 133 3.69 -12.50 0.81
N PHE A 134 2.84 -11.48 0.90
CA PHE A 134 2.67 -10.62 2.05
C PHE A 134 1.31 -10.87 2.71
N LEU A 135 1.31 -10.84 4.05
CA LEU A 135 0.13 -10.94 4.89
C LEU A 135 -0.13 -9.57 5.50
N LEU A 136 -1.38 -9.11 5.41
CA LEU A 136 -1.87 -8.00 6.21
C LEU A 136 -2.38 -8.55 7.54
N GLU A 137 -1.89 -8.00 8.64
CA GLU A 137 -2.23 -8.46 9.99
C GLU A 137 -2.64 -7.31 10.89
N ARG A 138 -3.50 -7.61 11.85
CA ARG A 138 -3.80 -6.75 13.00
C ARG A 138 -3.81 -7.60 14.26
N ASN A 139 -2.99 -7.25 15.24
CA ASN A 139 -2.89 -7.98 16.52
C ASN A 139 -2.64 -9.50 16.35
N GLY A 140 -1.90 -9.90 15.30
CA GLY A 140 -1.60 -11.29 14.99
C GLY A 140 -2.66 -12.03 14.17
N GLU A 141 -3.82 -11.42 13.94
CA GLU A 141 -4.86 -11.94 13.05
C GLU A 141 -4.56 -11.57 11.60
N VAL A 142 -4.60 -12.55 10.69
CA VAL A 142 -4.42 -12.32 9.25
C VAL A 142 -5.72 -11.81 8.66
N LEU A 143 -5.70 -10.59 8.13
CA LEU A 143 -6.84 -9.91 7.51
C LEU A 143 -6.87 -10.06 6.00
N GLY A 144 -5.76 -10.46 5.37
CA GLY A 144 -5.69 -10.63 3.93
C GLY A 144 -4.29 -10.87 3.40
N THR A 145 -4.18 -11.05 2.09
CA THR A 145 -2.92 -11.41 1.43
C THR A 145 -2.68 -10.63 0.15
N ILE A 146 -1.40 -10.45 -0.18
CA ILE A 146 -0.93 -9.88 -1.45
C ILE A 146 0.17 -10.80 -1.97
N ARG A 147 0.00 -11.32 -3.18
CA ARG A 147 0.94 -12.29 -3.76
C ARG A 147 1.14 -12.08 -5.25
N PRO A 148 2.32 -12.41 -5.81
CA PRO A 148 2.46 -12.46 -7.26
C PRO A 148 1.54 -13.56 -7.83
N ARG A 149 1.00 -13.34 -9.03
CA ARG A 149 0.20 -14.37 -9.73
C ARG A 149 1.05 -15.59 -10.11
N SER A 150 2.31 -15.36 -10.46
CA SER A 150 3.33 -16.38 -10.69
C SER A 150 4.73 -15.82 -10.42
N LEU A 151 5.72 -16.70 -10.24
CA LEU A 151 7.09 -16.30 -9.86
C LEU A 151 7.76 -15.34 -10.87
N TRP A 152 7.44 -15.48 -12.16
CA TRP A 152 8.01 -14.65 -13.24
C TRP A 152 7.08 -13.53 -13.72
N SER A 153 5.84 -13.49 -13.26
CA SER A 153 4.91 -12.45 -13.69
C SER A 153 5.05 -11.19 -12.84
N ARG A 154 4.88 -10.04 -13.51
CA ARG A 154 4.68 -8.76 -12.84
C ARG A 154 3.26 -8.59 -12.30
N ARG A 155 2.34 -9.53 -12.59
CA ARG A 155 0.96 -9.51 -12.09
C ARG A 155 0.87 -9.93 -10.64
N ALA A 156 -0.11 -9.40 -9.91
CA ALA A 156 -0.36 -9.74 -8.52
C ALA A 156 -1.84 -9.95 -8.24
N ILE A 157 -2.11 -10.77 -7.23
CA ILE A 157 -3.43 -11.02 -6.67
C ILE A 157 -3.46 -10.37 -5.28
N ILE A 158 -4.54 -9.62 -5.01
CA ILE A 158 -4.76 -8.89 -3.77
C ILE A 158 -6.10 -9.35 -3.19
N GLU A 159 -6.06 -9.90 -1.98
CA GLU A 159 -7.20 -10.49 -1.27
C GLU A 159 -7.25 -9.87 0.12
N ILE A 160 -7.79 -8.64 0.23
CA ILE A 160 -7.88 -7.88 1.49
C ILE A 160 -9.32 -7.35 1.64
N PRO A 161 -10.21 -8.12 2.29
CA PRO A 161 -11.59 -7.69 2.52
C PRO A 161 -11.71 -6.62 3.61
N GLY A 162 -12.76 -5.81 3.54
CA GLY A 162 -13.15 -4.89 4.61
C GLY A 162 -12.37 -3.58 4.70
N PHE A 163 -11.57 -3.24 3.67
CA PHE A 163 -10.87 -1.97 3.57
C PHE A 163 -11.35 -1.18 2.34
N PRO A 164 -11.35 0.16 2.40
CA PRO A 164 -11.57 0.97 1.21
C PRO A 164 -10.54 0.67 0.13
N LEU A 165 -10.97 0.57 -1.12
CA LEU A 165 -10.12 0.25 -2.26
C LEU A 165 -8.81 1.07 -2.29
N PRO A 166 -8.82 2.41 -2.13
CA PRO A 166 -7.59 3.19 -2.21
C PRO A 166 -6.53 2.79 -1.15
N ILE A 167 -6.97 2.32 0.02
CA ILE A 167 -6.09 1.85 1.10
C ILE A 167 -5.52 0.47 0.78
N VAL A 168 -6.32 -0.43 0.22
CA VAL A 168 -5.85 -1.73 -0.29
C VAL A 168 -4.76 -1.51 -1.36
N LEU A 169 -4.95 -0.54 -2.24
CA LEU A 169 -3.98 -0.19 -3.27
C LEU A 169 -2.71 0.45 -2.70
N PHE A 170 -2.81 1.22 -1.62
CA PHE A 170 -1.64 1.71 -0.89
C PHE A 170 -0.83 0.55 -0.30
N PHE A 171 -1.48 -0.45 0.32
CA PHE A 171 -0.79 -1.65 0.81
C PHE A 171 -0.08 -2.40 -0.32
N PHE A 172 -0.76 -2.58 -1.45
CA PHE A 172 -0.16 -3.21 -2.62
C PHE A 172 1.04 -2.41 -3.15
N TRP A 173 0.96 -1.08 -3.20
CA TRP A 173 2.08 -0.23 -3.60
C TRP A 173 3.32 -0.44 -2.72
N LEU A 174 3.16 -0.56 -1.40
CA LEU A 174 4.27 -0.84 -0.47
C LEU A 174 4.93 -2.19 -0.77
N VAL A 175 4.11 -3.22 -1.04
CA VAL A 175 4.60 -4.55 -1.41
C VAL A 175 5.35 -4.53 -2.74
N MET A 176 4.87 -3.77 -3.73
CA MET A 176 5.57 -3.60 -5.01
C MET A 176 6.96 -2.99 -4.82
N ILE A 177 7.10 -1.95 -3.98
CA ILE A 177 8.39 -1.33 -3.67
C ILE A 177 9.34 -2.34 -3.02
N GLN A 178 8.83 -3.16 -2.09
CA GLN A 178 9.61 -4.19 -1.43
C GLN A 178 10.09 -5.28 -2.40
N TRP A 179 9.22 -5.78 -3.29
CA TRP A 179 9.63 -6.73 -4.33
C TRP A 179 10.69 -6.16 -5.29
N GLN A 180 10.60 -4.87 -5.61
CA GLN A 180 11.60 -4.22 -6.47
C GLN A 180 12.96 -4.12 -5.77
N ARG A 181 12.98 -3.78 -4.47
CA ARG A 181 14.22 -3.72 -3.68
C ARG A 181 14.90 -5.09 -3.64
N GLU A 182 14.13 -6.17 -3.51
CA GLU A 182 14.64 -7.54 -3.54
C GLU A 182 15.28 -7.89 -4.90
N GLN A 183 14.62 -7.54 -6.01
CA GLN A 183 15.17 -7.76 -7.36
C GLN A 183 16.49 -6.99 -7.58
N ALA A 184 16.57 -5.75 -7.10
CA ALA A 184 17.79 -4.94 -7.20
C ALA A 184 18.95 -5.51 -6.36
N ALA A 185 18.66 -6.01 -5.14
CA ALA A 185 19.68 -6.61 -4.28
C ALA A 185 20.25 -7.92 -4.87
N THR A 186 19.41 -8.75 -5.51
CA THR A 186 19.89 -9.95 -6.20
C THR A 186 20.75 -9.61 -7.42
N ALA A 187 20.40 -8.57 -8.19
CA ALA A 187 21.15 -8.16 -9.39
C ALA A 187 22.52 -7.54 -9.10
N SER A 188 22.75 -6.99 -7.90
CA SER A 188 24.05 -6.44 -7.48
C SER A 188 24.95 -7.44 -6.75
N GLY A 189 24.44 -8.65 -6.47
CA GLY A 189 25.18 -9.73 -5.81
C GLY A 189 25.63 -10.85 -6.76
N ALA A 190 25.39 -10.71 -8.06
CA ALA A 190 25.86 -11.58 -9.14
C ALA A 190 26.99 -10.90 -9.91
#